data_AF-A0A6H1P7R2-F1
#
_entry.id   AF-A0A6H1P7R2-F1
#
_cell.length_a   1.000
_cell.length_b   1.000
_cell.length_c   1.000
_cell.angle_alpha   90.00
_cell.angle_beta   90.00
_cell.angle_gamma   90.00
#
_symmetry.space_group_name_H-M   'P 1'
#
loop_
_entity.id
_entity.type
_entity.pdbx_description
1 polymer ?
#
loop_
_entity_poly.entity_id
_entity_poly.type
_entity_poly.pdbx_seq_one_letter_code
_entity_poly.pdbx_strand_id
1 'polypeptide(L)'
;MYSTEVNKKIESIAHPKVQNIIRTCVEQGCVFKPHPSNPNLVNLFDPVLRKNIIGDINLLSERGYFTLEVENGRFKTFRNEVMGLDINKADFEDKVLRRLKR
;
A
#
# COMPACT_ATOMS: atom_id res chain seq x y z
N MET A 1 -13.83 3.91 -13.56
CA MET A 1 -13.25 2.56 -13.76
C MET A 1 -11.78 2.74 -14.09
N TYR A 2 -10.87 2.15 -13.33
CA TYR A 2 -9.43 2.14 -13.65
C TYR A 2 -9.13 1.07 -14.70
N SER A 3 -7.97 1.17 -15.37
CA SER A 3 -7.66 0.34 -16.54
C SER A 3 -7.66 -1.16 -16.21
N THR A 4 -7.91 -2.00 -17.22
CA THR A 4 -7.87 -3.47 -17.10
C THR A 4 -6.53 -3.97 -16.55
N GLU A 5 -5.43 -3.30 -16.89
CA GLU A 5 -4.09 -3.63 -16.39
C GLU A 5 -3.97 -3.37 -14.88
N VAL A 6 -4.51 -2.26 -14.40
CA VAL A 6 -4.51 -1.94 -12.97
C VAL A 6 -5.38 -2.92 -12.19
N ASN A 7 -6.54 -3.32 -12.74
CA ASN A 7 -7.36 -4.40 -12.18
C ASN A 7 -6.58 -5.70 -12.04
N LYS A 8 -5.94 -6.19 -13.12
CA LYS A 8 -5.13 -7.41 -13.09
C LYS A 8 -4.00 -7.33 -12.04
N LYS A 9 -3.37 -6.16 -11.92
CA LYS A 9 -2.32 -5.94 -10.93
C LYS A 9 -2.85 -6.02 -9.51
N ILE A 10 -4.02 -5.45 -9.22
CA ILE A 10 -4.67 -5.56 -7.90
C ILE A 10 -5.06 -7.03 -7.63
N GLU A 11 -5.65 -7.70 -8.60
CA GLU A 11 -6.06 -9.10 -8.49
C GLU A 11 -4.88 -10.06 -8.25
N SER A 12 -3.69 -9.72 -8.76
CA SER A 12 -2.45 -10.49 -8.54
C SER A 12 -1.83 -10.35 -7.14
N ILE A 13 -2.35 -9.45 -6.30
CA ILE A 13 -1.81 -9.24 -4.95
C ILE A 13 -2.14 -10.45 -4.07
N ALA A 14 -1.11 -11.13 -3.59
CA ALA A 14 -1.26 -12.38 -2.86
C ALA A 14 -1.96 -12.22 -1.50
N HIS A 15 -1.67 -11.14 -0.76
CA HIS A 15 -2.26 -10.95 0.57
C HIS A 15 -3.60 -10.18 0.48
N PRO A 16 -4.73 -10.75 0.93
CA PRO A 16 -6.07 -10.17 0.75
C PRO A 16 -6.22 -8.78 1.39
N LYS A 17 -5.69 -8.58 2.60
CA LYS A 17 -5.75 -7.25 3.23
C LYS A 17 -4.98 -6.16 2.49
N VAL A 18 -3.81 -6.52 1.94
CA VAL A 18 -3.00 -5.59 1.15
C VAL A 18 -3.71 -5.28 -0.17
N GLN A 19 -4.31 -6.30 -0.79
CA GLN A 19 -5.15 -6.15 -1.97
C GLN A 19 -6.29 -5.16 -1.73
N ASN A 20 -7.05 -5.30 -0.64
CA ASN A 20 -8.17 -4.42 -0.30
C ASN A 20 -7.73 -2.97 -0.05
N ILE A 21 -6.65 -2.77 0.72
CA ILE A 21 -6.08 -1.43 0.96
C ILE A 21 -5.72 -0.78 -0.38
N ILE A 22 -4.99 -1.49 -1.24
CA ILE A 22 -4.53 -0.96 -2.52
C ILE A 22 -5.71 -0.69 -3.45
N ARG A 23 -6.69 -1.61 -3.52
CA ARG A 23 -7.94 -1.42 -4.28
C ARG A 23 -8.63 -0.13 -3.87
N THR A 24 -8.84 0.05 -2.58
CA THR A 24 -9.49 1.24 -2.01
C THR A 24 -8.75 2.54 -2.39
N CYS A 25 -7.42 2.54 -2.29
CA CYS A 25 -6.61 3.70 -2.64
C CYS A 25 -6.65 3.99 -4.17
N VAL A 26 -6.60 2.96 -5.01
CA VAL A 26 -6.70 3.11 -6.47
C VAL A 26 -8.08 3.62 -6.88
N GLU A 27 -9.15 3.15 -6.24
CA GLU A 27 -10.51 3.67 -6.43
C GLU A 27 -10.62 5.15 -6.08
N GLN A 28 -9.81 5.63 -5.13
CA GLN A 28 -9.69 7.05 -4.77
C GLN A 28 -8.76 7.86 -5.70
N GLY A 29 -8.19 7.25 -6.73
CA GLY A 29 -7.36 7.91 -7.73
C GLY A 29 -5.85 7.74 -7.56
N CYS A 30 -5.41 6.89 -6.62
CA CYS A 30 -3.98 6.58 -6.48
C CYS A 30 -3.49 5.71 -7.66
N VAL A 31 -2.21 5.84 -8.00
CA VAL A 31 -1.59 5.15 -9.14
C VAL A 31 -0.38 4.35 -8.70
N PHE A 32 -0.19 3.19 -9.32
CA PHE A 32 1.05 2.42 -9.13
C PHE A 32 2.23 3.13 -9.81
N LYS A 33 3.35 3.22 -9.09
CA LYS A 33 4.65 3.61 -9.64
C LYS A 33 5.67 2.50 -9.43
N PRO A 34 6.58 2.25 -10.39
CA PRO A 34 7.73 1.38 -10.15
C PRO A 34 8.57 1.91 -8.99
N HIS A 35 9.13 1.01 -8.18
CA HIS A 35 10.11 1.42 -7.18
C HIS A 35 11.44 1.78 -7.87
N PRO A 36 12.10 2.90 -7.51
CA PRO A 36 13.24 3.44 -8.27
C PRO A 36 14.50 2.55 -8.25
N SER A 37 14.65 1.69 -7.23
CA SER A 37 15.87 0.90 -7.02
C SER A 37 15.62 -0.60 -6.91
N ASN A 38 14.37 -1.06 -7.02
CA ASN A 38 14.01 -2.47 -6.85
C ASN A 38 12.85 -2.83 -7.78
N PRO A 39 13.08 -3.59 -8.87
CA PRO A 39 12.04 -3.88 -9.86
C PRO A 39 10.93 -4.80 -9.31
N ASN A 40 11.17 -5.50 -8.20
CA ASN A 40 10.17 -6.39 -7.59
C ASN A 40 9.20 -5.65 -6.66
N LEU A 41 9.45 -4.37 -6.38
CA LEU A 41 8.63 -3.55 -5.51
C LEU A 41 7.93 -2.45 -6.31
N VAL A 42 6.79 -2.04 -5.80
CA VAL A 42 6.03 -0.91 -6.35
C VAL A 42 5.66 0.05 -5.25
N ASN A 43 5.48 1.31 -5.62
CA ASN A 43 4.94 2.33 -4.74
C ASN A 43 3.51 2.66 -5.19
N LEU A 44 2.69 3.10 -4.24
CA LEU A 44 1.39 3.69 -4.51
C LEU A 44 1.50 5.20 -4.33
N PHE A 45 1.27 5.93 -5.42
CA PHE A 45 1.41 7.37 -5.50
C PHE A 45 0.04 8.04 -5.54
N ASP A 46 -0.13 9.08 -4.74
CA ASP A 46 -1.29 9.96 -4.78
C ASP A 46 -0.98 11.17 -5.68
N PRO A 47 -1.65 11.31 -6.84
CA PRO A 47 -1.46 12.45 -7.74
C PRO A 47 -1.89 13.80 -7.16
N VAL A 48 -2.87 13.81 -6.24
CA VAL A 48 -3.40 15.02 -5.61
C VAL A 48 -2.39 15.56 -4.61
N LEU A 49 -1.89 14.68 -3.73
CA LEU A 49 -0.87 15.04 -2.72
C LEU A 49 0.55 15.09 -3.29
N ARG A 50 0.74 14.65 -4.54
CA ARG A 50 2.03 14.57 -5.24
C ARG A 50 3.11 13.79 -4.47
N LYS A 51 2.71 12.77 -3.70
CA LYS A 51 3.63 11.93 -2.91
C LYS A 51 3.28 10.46 -2.99
N ASN A 52 4.25 9.61 -2.65
CA ASN A 52 3.95 8.20 -2.36
C ASN A 52 3.20 8.14 -1.03
N ILE A 53 2.11 7.38 -0.98
CA ILE A 53 1.32 7.16 0.24
C ILE A 53 1.56 5.76 0.82
N ILE A 54 1.95 4.81 -0.04
CA ILE A 54 2.40 3.46 0.34
C ILE A 54 3.68 3.19 -0.44
N GLY A 55 4.73 2.76 0.24
CA GLY A 55 6.02 2.40 -0.34
C GLY A 55 6.26 0.89 -0.31
N ASP A 56 7.28 0.47 -1.07
CA ASP A 56 7.90 -0.86 -0.97
C ASP A 56 6.92 -2.03 -0.97
N ILE A 57 5.85 -1.94 -1.76
CA ILE A 57 4.83 -2.96 -1.82
C ILE A 57 5.39 -4.17 -2.56
N ASN A 58 5.41 -5.32 -1.89
CA ASN A 58 5.66 -6.60 -2.55
C ASN A 58 4.32 -7.27 -2.86
N LEU A 59 3.89 -7.19 -4.12
CA LEU A 59 2.59 -7.71 -4.58
C LEU A 59 2.48 -9.24 -4.42
N LEU A 60 3.61 -9.94 -4.50
CA LEU A 60 3.68 -11.40 -4.41
C LEU A 60 3.86 -11.92 -2.98
N SER A 61 3.98 -11.03 -2.00
CA SER A 61 4.14 -11.43 -0.60
C SER A 61 2.82 -11.92 -0.04
N GLU A 62 2.65 -13.24 0.11
CA GLU A 62 1.54 -13.88 0.85
C GLU A 62 1.42 -13.37 2.29
N ARG A 63 2.53 -12.86 2.79
CA ARG A 63 2.78 -12.39 4.13
C ARG A 63 2.38 -10.90 4.30
N GLY A 64 2.08 -10.21 3.20
CA GLY A 64 1.66 -8.80 3.17
C GLY A 64 2.77 -7.85 3.62
N TYR A 65 3.59 -7.40 2.67
CA TYR A 65 4.70 -6.49 2.92
C TYR A 65 4.50 -5.16 2.17
N PHE A 66 4.53 -4.07 2.93
CA PHE A 66 4.57 -2.70 2.43
C PHE A 66 5.07 -1.76 3.54
N THR A 67 5.47 -0.54 3.15
CA THR A 67 5.83 0.55 4.05
C THR A 67 4.81 1.69 3.96
N LEU A 68 4.55 2.39 5.06
CA LEU A 68 3.80 3.66 5.02
C LEU A 68 4.64 4.79 5.58
N GLU A 69 4.25 6.01 5.20
CA GLU A 69 4.79 7.23 5.77
C GLU A 69 4.48 7.32 7.28
N VAL A 70 5.53 7.58 8.05
CA VAL A 70 5.50 7.96 9.46
C VAL A 70 5.96 9.41 9.62
N GLU A 71 6.14 9.85 10.86
CA GLU A 71 6.58 11.21 11.14
C GLU A 71 7.88 11.57 10.39
N ASN A 72 7.96 12.82 9.92
CA ASN A 72 9.08 13.39 9.18
C ASN A 72 9.33 12.77 7.79
N GLY A 73 8.30 12.24 7.13
CA GLY A 73 8.39 11.75 5.74
C GLY A 73 9.14 10.42 5.58
N ARG A 74 9.47 9.75 6.69
CA ARG A 74 10.13 8.44 6.68
C ARG A 74 9.12 7.36 6.39
N PHE A 75 9.52 6.32 5.67
CA PHE A 75 8.70 5.13 5.44
C PHE A 75 9.15 4.01 6.39
N LYS A 76 8.19 3.35 7.04
CA LYS A 76 8.46 2.21 7.92
C LYS A 76 7.62 1.01 7.57
N THR A 77 8.19 -0.16 7.77
CA THR A 77 7.53 -1.45 7.53
C THR A 77 6.50 -1.73 8.62
N PHE A 78 5.28 -2.06 8.20
CA PHE A 78 4.18 -2.33 9.13
C PHE A 78 4.27 -3.67 9.85
N ARG A 79 5.22 -4.53 9.45
CA ARG A 79 5.38 -5.86 10.03
C ARG A 79 6.01 -5.88 11.42
N ASN A 80 6.72 -4.85 11.85
CA ASN A 80 7.44 -4.88 13.13
C ASN A 80 7.65 -3.51 13.80
N GLU A 81 7.65 -2.40 13.06
CA GLU A 81 8.19 -1.13 13.59
C GLU A 81 7.15 -0.06 13.92
N VAL A 82 5.90 -0.23 13.50
CA VAL A 82 4.80 0.71 13.78
C VAL A 82 3.91 0.11 14.86
N MET A 83 4.13 0.51 16.11
CA MET A 83 3.36 0.05 17.27
C MET A 83 1.84 0.17 17.02
N GLY A 84 1.11 -0.93 17.22
CA GLY A 84 -0.36 -0.96 17.22
C GLY A 84 -1.03 -1.41 15.91
N LEU A 85 -0.25 -1.70 14.87
CA LEU A 85 -0.71 -2.20 13.58
C LEU A 85 -0.17 -3.62 13.34
N ASP A 86 -1.07 -4.59 13.33
CA ASP A 86 -0.76 -5.99 13.11
C ASP A 86 -1.67 -6.51 12.01
N ILE A 87 -1.08 -7.00 10.92
CA ILE A 87 -1.79 -7.47 9.73
C ILE A 87 -2.74 -8.63 10.03
N ASN A 88 -2.53 -9.35 11.14
CA ASN A 88 -3.42 -10.44 11.55
C ASN A 88 -4.69 -9.93 12.24
N LYS A 89 -4.70 -8.70 12.77
CA LYS A 89 -5.87 -8.12 13.44
C LYS A 89 -6.97 -7.73 12.45
N ALA A 90 -8.22 -7.86 12.89
CA ALA A 90 -9.38 -7.56 12.05
C ALA A 90 -9.47 -6.08 11.67
N ASP A 91 -9.03 -5.17 12.56
CA ASP A 91 -9.08 -3.73 12.37
C ASP A 91 -7.89 -3.15 11.58
N PHE A 92 -7.04 -4.01 11.01
CA PHE A 92 -5.81 -3.60 10.34
C PHE A 92 -6.07 -2.68 9.14
N GLU A 93 -6.96 -3.08 8.23
CA GLU A 93 -7.27 -2.33 7.01
C GLU A 93 -7.80 -0.94 7.35
N ASP A 94 -8.76 -0.87 8.28
CA ASP A 94 -9.34 0.38 8.75
C ASP A 94 -8.29 1.31 9.36
N LYS A 95 -7.38 0.79 10.19
CA LYS A 95 -6.32 1.59 10.79
C LYS A 95 -5.34 2.13 9.74
N VAL A 96 -4.98 1.31 8.74
CA VAL A 96 -4.13 1.75 7.63
C VAL A 96 -4.83 2.85 6.83
N LEU A 97 -6.07 2.62 6.40
CA LEU A 97 -6.83 3.58 5.60
C LEU A 97 -7.09 4.90 6.35
N ARG A 98 -7.39 4.86 7.65
CA ARG A 98 -7.53 6.07 8.48
C ARG A 98 -6.24 6.87 8.55
N ARG A 99 -5.08 6.19 8.57
CA ARG A 99 -3.77 6.86 8.58
C ARG A 99 -3.47 7.51 7.22
N LEU A 100 -3.85 6.87 6.13
CA LEU A 100 -3.67 7.40 4.77
C LEU A 100 -4.53 8.65 4.47
N LYS A 101 -5.65 8.82 5.19
CA LYS A 101 -6.55 9.99 5.07
C LYS A 101 -6.10 11.21 5.87
N ARG A 102 -5.03 11.13 6.65
CA ARG A 102 -4.47 12.27 7.40
C ARG A 102 -3.58 13.12 6.51
#